data_AF-A0A6P7GWT1-F1
#
_entry.id   AF-A0A6P7GWT1-F1
#
_cell.length_a   1.000
_cell.length_b   1.000
_cell.length_c   1.000
_cell.angle_alpha   90.00
_cell.angle_beta   90.00
_cell.angle_gamma   90.00
#
_symmetry.space_group_name_H-M   'P 1'
#
loop_
_entity.id
_entity.type
_entity.pdbx_description
1 polymer ?
#
loop_
_entity_poly.entity_id
_entity_poly.type
_entity_poly.pdbx_seq_one_letter_code
_entity_poly.pdbx_strand_id
1 'polypeptide(L)'
;MVVPNRVREIPFTILNPYMRRKASEEKGYISDDDDTEYKAQYNFGKKRLKQVYLRLFHLCKNTENNLDYESVVDENYFIYFHYMVTTILRNFFNWFRWRPKINKPLPILQKNSSDELQEVPKGKLNVIVNVISAKNLPRRKKGTFNKDEIENNELFPYVEVTYNNIVARTNTSTGTNASWNEVLAIPLDSSHSDYLNPNSLEGVMSVNVYDESNIEIKKLNKKCVNWLGGVDILLSAVCCLDSMSGYFQIKVPYLLLDYEDEAETTSQNKSPKLISSSSNRSYLYLEVFLEPNIPKLAPNM
;
A
#
# COMPACT_ATOMS: atom_id res chain seq x y z
N MET A 1 -35.74 29.02 33.11
CA MET A 1 -34.40 29.15 33.71
C MET A 1 -33.49 29.70 32.62
N VAL A 2 -33.19 30.99 32.69
CA VAL A 2 -32.53 31.74 31.60
C VAL A 2 -31.03 31.58 31.76
N VAL A 3 -30.35 31.01 30.76
CA VAL A 3 -28.88 30.91 30.73
C VAL A 3 -28.33 32.26 30.25
N PRO A 4 -27.62 33.04 31.09
CA PRO A 4 -27.09 34.33 30.67
C PRO A 4 -25.87 34.11 29.78
N ASN A 5 -26.00 34.51 28.53
CA ASN A 5 -24.95 34.48 27.52
C ASN A 5 -24.14 35.79 27.56
N ARG A 6 -23.21 35.96 28.52
CA ARG A 6 -22.15 37.01 28.47
C ARG A 6 -20.89 36.58 29.24
N VAL A 7 -19.74 36.67 28.57
CA VAL A 7 -18.36 36.37 29.02
C VAL A 7 -17.84 37.34 30.11
N ARG A 8 -18.71 38.06 30.84
CA ARG A 8 -18.29 39.21 31.65
C ARG A 8 -18.33 39.06 33.17
N GLU A 9 -18.59 37.87 33.71
CA GLU A 9 -18.73 37.69 35.17
C GLU A 9 -18.05 36.43 35.72
N ILE A 10 -16.93 35.99 35.13
CA ILE A 10 -16.09 34.97 35.79
C ILE A 10 -15.06 35.72 36.64
N PRO A 11 -15.22 35.80 37.98
CA PRO A 11 -14.20 36.39 38.83
C PRO A 11 -12.87 35.67 38.65
N PHE A 12 -11.79 36.44 38.42
CA PHE A 12 -10.44 35.94 38.16
C PHE A 12 -9.89 35.01 39.26
N THR A 13 -10.53 34.98 40.43
CA THR A 13 -10.15 34.19 41.60
C THR A 13 -10.75 32.78 41.65
N ILE A 14 -11.68 32.41 40.75
CA ILE A 14 -12.32 31.08 40.71
C ILE A 14 -11.30 29.94 40.58
N LEU A 15 -10.19 30.18 39.89
CA LEU A 15 -9.17 29.17 39.64
C LEU A 15 -8.14 29.05 40.76
N ASN A 16 -8.10 29.96 41.74
CA ASN A 16 -7.12 29.94 42.82
C ASN A 16 -7.15 28.66 43.70
N PRO A 17 -8.33 28.10 44.06
CA PRO A 17 -8.40 26.85 44.81
C PRO A 17 -7.87 25.65 44.00
N TYR A 18 -8.11 25.67 42.69
CA TYR A 18 -7.62 24.64 41.76
C TYR A 18 -6.10 24.75 41.58
N MET A 19 -5.58 25.97 41.39
CA MET A 19 -4.13 26.22 41.32
C MET A 19 -3.42 25.82 42.61
N ARG A 20 -4.02 26.05 43.79
CA ARG A 20 -3.47 25.58 45.08
C ARG A 20 -3.44 24.05 45.17
N ARG A 21 -4.52 23.37 44.76
CA ARG A 21 -4.58 21.90 44.74
C ARG A 21 -3.52 21.29 43.82
N LYS A 22 -3.38 21.87 42.63
CA LYS A 22 -2.36 21.46 41.66
C LYS A 22 -0.93 21.69 42.18
N ALA A 23 -0.71 22.80 42.90
CA ALA A 23 0.58 23.10 43.52
C ALA A 23 0.90 22.18 44.72
N SER A 24 -0.11 21.68 45.45
CA SER A 24 0.09 20.68 46.50
C SER A 24 0.32 19.28 45.94
N GLU A 25 -0.30 18.93 44.81
CA GLU A 25 -0.05 17.66 44.11
C GLU A 25 1.35 17.62 43.46
N GLU A 26 1.84 18.75 42.93
CA GLU A 26 3.24 18.86 42.48
C GLU A 26 4.27 18.81 43.64
N LYS A 27 3.82 19.03 44.88
CA LYS A 27 4.65 18.93 46.11
C LYS A 27 4.42 17.62 46.87
N GLY A 28 4.11 16.53 46.16
CA GLY A 28 4.00 15.19 46.74
C GLY A 28 5.20 14.83 47.62
N TYR A 29 4.88 14.24 48.78
CA TYR A 29 5.73 13.73 49.87
C TYR A 29 7.24 13.63 49.56
N ILE A 30 8.01 14.47 50.25
CA ILE A 30 9.47 14.42 50.32
C ILE A 30 9.82 13.35 51.35
N SER A 31 10.32 12.20 50.91
CA SER A 31 11.24 11.37 51.68
C SER A 31 12.65 11.66 51.17
N ASP A 32 13.52 12.09 52.08
CA ASP A 32 14.89 12.50 51.82
C ASP A 32 15.78 11.30 51.49
N ASP A 33 16.22 11.24 50.23
CA ASP A 33 17.61 11.05 49.74
C ASP A 33 17.57 10.44 48.32
N ASP A 34 18.41 10.95 47.41
CA ASP A 34 18.59 10.61 45.97
C ASP A 34 17.62 11.14 44.89
N ASP A 35 16.48 11.73 45.25
CA ASP A 35 15.43 12.08 44.26
C ASP A 35 15.61 13.40 43.48
N THR A 36 16.57 14.25 43.88
CA THR A 36 16.66 15.64 43.41
C THR A 36 17.09 15.76 41.95
N GLU A 37 17.99 14.89 41.50
CA GLU A 37 18.48 14.87 40.12
C GLU A 37 17.43 14.31 39.15
N TYR A 38 16.75 13.23 39.53
CA TYR A 38 15.67 12.64 38.73
C TYR A 38 14.50 13.62 38.56
N LYS A 39 14.10 14.32 39.63
CA LYS A 39 13.05 15.36 39.56
C LYS A 39 13.48 16.55 38.69
N ALA A 40 14.77 16.91 38.69
CA ALA A 40 15.29 17.96 37.82
C ALA A 40 15.25 17.55 36.34
N GLN A 41 15.68 16.33 36.01
CA GLN A 41 15.61 15.78 34.65
C GLN A 41 14.16 15.66 34.14
N TYR A 42 13.25 15.16 34.99
CA TYR A 42 11.83 15.07 34.68
C TYR A 42 11.20 16.44 34.39
N ASN A 43 11.50 17.44 35.23
CA ASN A 43 11.01 18.80 35.05
C ASN A 43 11.61 19.47 33.80
N PHE A 44 12.85 19.17 33.45
CA PHE A 44 13.48 19.63 32.21
C PHE A 44 12.81 19.02 30.97
N GLY A 45 12.54 17.71 31.00
CA GLY A 45 11.80 17.01 29.95
C GLY A 45 10.39 17.58 29.74
N LYS A 46 9.65 17.81 30.84
CA LYS A 46 8.31 18.43 30.82
C LYS A 46 8.33 19.83 30.21
N LYS A 47 9.34 20.66 30.54
CA LYS A 47 9.52 21.99 29.93
C LYS A 47 9.81 21.93 28.44
N ARG A 48 10.68 21.00 28.01
CA ARG A 48 11.02 20.80 26.60
C ARG A 48 9.83 20.30 25.78
N LEU A 49 9.07 19.35 26.31
CA LEU A 49 7.81 18.88 25.71
C LEU A 49 6.80 20.01 25.56
N LYS A 50 6.65 20.86 26.58
CA LYS A 50 5.77 22.03 26.52
C LYS A 50 6.21 23.03 25.44
N GLN A 51 7.51 23.25 25.26
CA GLN A 51 8.04 24.10 24.20
C GLN A 51 7.80 23.51 22.80
N VAL A 52 8.00 22.20 22.63
CA VAL A 52 7.72 21.50 21.37
C VAL A 52 6.24 21.55 21.04
N TYR A 53 5.37 21.27 22.01
CA TYR A 53 3.92 21.39 21.87
C TYR A 53 3.50 22.80 21.44
N LEU A 54 4.03 23.84 22.10
CA LEU A 54 3.72 25.22 21.73
C LEU A 54 4.21 25.58 20.32
N ARG A 55 5.39 25.10 19.91
CA ARG A 55 5.88 25.30 18.55
C ARG A 55 5.00 24.61 17.51
N LEU A 56 4.62 23.35 17.75
CA LEU A 56 3.70 22.60 16.88
C LEU A 56 2.34 23.26 16.81
N PHE A 57 1.78 23.67 17.96
CA PHE A 57 0.50 24.39 18.02
C PHE A 57 0.54 25.69 17.22
N HIS A 58 1.62 26.48 17.34
CA HIS A 58 1.78 27.69 16.53
C HIS A 58 1.96 27.39 15.04
N LEU A 59 2.66 26.30 14.69
CA LEU A 59 2.82 25.86 13.30
C LEU A 59 1.46 25.48 12.71
N CYS A 60 0.69 24.62 13.38
CA CYS A 60 -0.65 24.18 12.96
C CYS A 60 -1.68 25.32 12.96
N LYS A 61 -1.53 26.30 13.86
CA LYS A 61 -2.42 27.47 13.88
C LYS A 61 -2.14 28.42 12.71
N ASN A 62 -0.88 28.49 12.25
CA ASN A 62 -0.45 29.39 11.18
C ASN A 62 -0.45 28.71 9.80
N THR A 63 -0.69 27.40 9.71
CA THR A 63 -0.91 26.72 8.43
C THR A 63 -2.25 27.13 7.83
N GLU A 64 -2.25 27.42 6.53
CA GLU A 64 -3.40 27.89 5.76
C GLU A 64 -4.55 26.86 5.66
N ASN A 65 -4.31 25.61 6.08
CA ASN A 65 -5.29 24.51 6.10
C ASN A 65 -5.98 24.34 7.46
N ASN A 66 -6.16 25.42 8.22
CA ASN A 66 -6.94 25.36 9.44
C ASN A 66 -8.42 25.30 9.02
N LEU A 67 -8.95 24.08 8.85
CA LEU A 67 -10.34 23.82 8.48
C LEU A 67 -11.25 24.54 9.49
N ASP A 68 -11.86 25.63 9.03
CA ASP A 68 -12.83 26.37 9.85
C ASP A 68 -14.07 25.49 10.03
N TYR A 69 -14.80 25.66 11.15
CA TYR A 69 -15.97 24.82 11.45
C TYR A 69 -17.02 24.84 10.31
N GLU A 70 -17.06 25.93 9.55
CA GLU A 70 -17.92 26.14 8.37
C GLU A 70 -17.50 25.29 7.15
N SER A 71 -16.24 24.82 7.08
CA SER A 71 -15.75 23.95 6.00
C SER A 71 -16.05 22.47 6.21
N VAL A 72 -16.37 22.06 7.44
CA VAL A 72 -16.67 20.67 7.81
C VAL A 72 -18.18 20.39 7.74
N VAL A 73 -19.01 21.44 7.84
CA VAL A 73 -20.46 21.33 7.80
C VAL A 73 -20.98 22.02 6.55
N ASP A 74 -21.19 21.24 5.49
CA ASP A 74 -21.88 21.70 4.30
C ASP A 74 -23.34 22.07 4.65
N GLU A 75 -23.60 23.35 4.87
CA GLU A 75 -24.93 23.90 5.21
C GLU A 75 -25.99 23.59 4.13
N ASN A 76 -25.55 23.22 2.93
CA ASN A 76 -26.42 22.75 1.84
C ASN A 76 -27.23 21.50 2.24
N TYR A 77 -26.72 20.66 3.15
CA TYR A 77 -27.44 19.46 3.61
C TYR A 77 -28.56 19.77 4.62
N PHE A 78 -28.59 20.98 5.20
CA PHE A 78 -29.61 21.38 6.17
C PHE A 78 -31.01 21.48 5.54
N ILE A 79 -31.08 21.87 4.26
CA ILE A 79 -32.34 21.94 3.50
C ILE A 79 -32.95 20.53 3.36
N TYR A 80 -32.12 19.53 3.06
CA TYR A 80 -32.55 18.14 2.97
C TYR A 80 -32.91 17.55 4.33
N PHE A 81 -32.19 17.92 5.40
CA PHE A 81 -32.54 17.53 6.76
C PHE A 81 -33.92 18.03 7.17
N HIS A 82 -34.26 19.29 6.88
CA HIS A 82 -35.60 19.83 7.14
C HIS A 82 -36.70 19.07 6.37
N TYR A 83 -36.46 18.74 5.09
CA TYR A 83 -37.37 17.91 4.30
C TYR A 83 -37.52 16.50 4.88
N MET A 84 -36.43 15.90 5.33
CA MET A 84 -36.44 14.55 5.90
C MET A 84 -37.22 14.50 7.22
N VAL A 85 -36.95 15.45 8.12
CA VAL A 85 -37.66 15.58 9.41
C VAL A 85 -39.15 15.84 9.20
N THR A 86 -39.53 16.76 8.30
CA THR A 86 -40.94 17.04 8.01
C THR A 86 -41.65 15.84 7.39
N THR A 87 -40.97 15.06 6.55
CA THR A 87 -41.52 13.84 5.94
C THR A 87 -41.70 12.73 6.97
N ILE A 88 -40.74 12.54 7.89
CA ILE A 88 -40.85 11.58 9.00
C ILE A 88 -42.00 11.95 9.92
N LEU A 89 -42.10 13.22 10.34
CA LEU A 89 -43.19 13.68 11.19
C LEU A 89 -44.55 13.45 10.51
N ARG A 90 -44.67 13.78 9.22
CA ARG A 90 -45.90 13.54 8.46
C ARG A 90 -46.26 12.04 8.37
N ASN A 91 -45.27 11.18 8.16
CA ASN A 91 -45.46 9.73 8.12
C ASN A 91 -45.81 9.15 9.51
N PHE A 92 -45.19 9.67 10.57
CA PHE A 92 -45.47 9.31 11.96
C PHE A 92 -46.91 9.68 12.37
N PHE A 93 -47.38 10.88 12.02
CA PHE A 93 -48.78 11.27 12.25
C PHE A 93 -49.77 10.49 11.36
N ASN A 94 -49.35 10.05 10.17
CA ASN A 94 -50.15 9.14 9.36
C ASN A 94 -50.25 7.74 9.97
N TRP A 95 -49.22 7.28 10.70
CA TRP A 95 -49.23 6.00 11.40
C TRP A 95 -50.21 5.97 12.59
N PHE A 96 -50.42 7.11 13.25
CA PHE A 96 -51.41 7.27 14.32
C PHE A 96 -52.86 7.41 13.85
N ARG A 97 -53.11 7.46 12.53
CA ARG A 97 -54.47 7.48 11.97
C ARG A 97 -54.94 6.05 11.73
N TRP A 98 -55.99 5.62 12.44
CA TRP A 98 -56.58 4.27 12.37
C TRP A 98 -57.03 3.80 10.97
N ARG A 99 -57.03 4.69 9.96
CA ARG A 99 -57.01 4.32 8.53
C ARG A 99 -56.15 5.31 7.72
N PRO A 100 -54.98 4.92 7.20
CA PRO A 100 -54.19 5.78 6.32
C PRO A 100 -54.89 5.94 4.98
N LYS A 101 -55.12 7.19 4.54
CA LYS A 101 -55.59 7.48 3.18
C LYS A 101 -54.39 7.47 2.24
N ILE A 102 -54.18 6.36 1.54
CA ILE A 102 -53.18 6.24 0.47
C ILE A 102 -53.72 7.02 -0.74
N ASN A 103 -53.42 8.32 -0.81
CA ASN A 103 -53.95 9.17 -1.89
C ASN A 103 -53.14 9.07 -3.19
N LYS A 104 -52.06 8.30 -3.22
CA LYS A 104 -51.23 8.10 -4.42
C LYS A 104 -50.72 6.66 -4.44
N PRO A 105 -50.81 5.94 -5.59
CA PRO A 105 -50.09 4.69 -5.73
C PRO A 105 -48.60 4.95 -5.50
N LEU A 106 -47.92 4.00 -4.86
CA LEU A 106 -46.47 4.05 -4.69
C LEU A 106 -45.83 4.29 -6.06
N PRO A 107 -44.92 5.26 -6.22
CA PRO A 107 -44.20 5.42 -7.46
C PRO A 107 -43.47 4.10 -7.74
N ILE A 108 -43.78 3.48 -8.87
CA ILE A 108 -43.03 2.32 -9.36
C ILE A 108 -41.62 2.85 -9.63
N LEU A 109 -40.64 2.34 -8.89
CA LEU A 109 -39.24 2.67 -9.10
C LEU A 109 -38.87 2.17 -10.50
N GLN A 110 -38.92 3.04 -11.50
CA GLN A 110 -38.22 2.79 -12.75
C GLN A 110 -36.75 2.76 -12.38
N LYS A 111 -36.14 1.58 -12.55
CA LYS A 111 -34.71 1.38 -12.39
C LYS A 111 -34.01 2.21 -13.46
N ASN A 112 -33.78 3.49 -13.18
CA ASN A 112 -32.95 4.34 -14.00
C ASN A 112 -31.53 3.80 -13.90
N SER A 113 -31.02 3.34 -15.04
CA SER A 113 -29.68 2.78 -15.24
C SER A 113 -28.59 3.86 -15.24
N SER A 114 -28.67 4.83 -14.34
CA SER A 114 -27.73 5.95 -14.29
C SER A 114 -27.82 6.57 -12.91
N ASP A 115 -27.14 5.93 -11.97
CA ASP A 115 -26.45 6.52 -10.82
C ASP A 115 -25.90 5.34 -10.04
N GLU A 116 -24.84 4.76 -10.60
CA GLU A 116 -23.92 3.93 -9.83
C GLU A 116 -23.22 4.84 -8.83
N LEU A 117 -23.84 5.04 -7.67
CA LEU A 117 -23.04 4.97 -6.45
C LEU A 117 -22.37 3.60 -6.55
N GLN A 118 -21.09 3.60 -6.92
CA GLN A 118 -20.25 2.42 -6.91
C GLN A 118 -20.22 1.90 -5.48
N GLU A 119 -21.21 1.08 -5.11
CA GLU A 119 -20.92 -0.07 -4.29
C GLU A 119 -19.83 -0.80 -5.07
N VAL A 120 -18.57 -0.54 -4.71
CA VAL A 120 -17.45 -1.37 -5.11
C VAL A 120 -17.96 -2.78 -4.89
N PRO A 121 -18.12 -3.59 -5.96
CA PRO A 121 -18.60 -4.94 -5.76
C PRO A 121 -17.69 -5.53 -4.69
N LYS A 122 -18.23 -6.38 -3.81
CA LYS A 122 -17.41 -7.33 -3.04
C LYS A 122 -16.78 -8.33 -4.03
N GLY A 123 -16.06 -7.79 -5.00
CA GLY A 123 -15.43 -8.39 -6.15
C GLY A 123 -13.99 -8.59 -5.76
N LYS A 124 -13.51 -9.79 -6.09
CA LYS A 124 -12.13 -10.18 -5.86
C LYS A 124 -11.25 -9.17 -6.58
N LEU A 125 -10.49 -8.40 -5.80
CA LEU A 125 -9.50 -7.48 -6.33
C LEU A 125 -8.36 -8.33 -6.87
N ASN A 126 -7.97 -8.14 -8.13
CA ASN A 126 -6.88 -8.89 -8.73
C ASN A 126 -5.75 -7.92 -9.11
N VAL A 127 -4.51 -8.29 -8.78
CA VAL A 127 -3.33 -7.67 -9.40
C VAL A 127 -3.04 -8.42 -10.68
N ILE A 128 -2.96 -7.68 -11.77
CA ILE A 128 -2.62 -8.21 -13.07
C ILE A 128 -1.18 -7.84 -13.36
N VAL A 129 -0.37 -8.86 -13.67
CA VAL A 129 1.04 -8.75 -14.02
C VAL A 129 1.21 -9.29 -15.43
N ASN A 130 1.40 -8.39 -16.37
CA ASN A 130 1.73 -8.69 -17.76
C ASN A 130 3.27 -8.84 -17.88
N VAL A 131 3.72 -10.07 -18.14
CA VAL A 131 5.12 -10.44 -18.30
C VAL A 131 5.44 -10.47 -19.79
N ILE A 132 6.18 -9.46 -20.25
CA ILE A 132 6.36 -9.24 -21.68
C ILE A 132 7.68 -9.86 -22.15
N SER A 133 8.82 -9.41 -21.61
CA SER A 133 10.13 -9.92 -22.02
C SER A 133 11.20 -9.75 -20.95
N ALA A 134 12.29 -10.51 -21.05
CA ALA A 134 13.52 -10.31 -20.30
C ALA A 134 14.68 -9.96 -21.23
N LYS A 135 15.67 -9.26 -20.69
CA LYS A 135 16.92 -8.91 -21.39
C LYS A 135 18.13 -9.30 -20.56
N ASN A 136 19.16 -9.79 -21.24
CA ASN A 136 20.44 -10.16 -20.66
C ASN A 136 20.33 -11.15 -19.49
N LEU A 137 19.52 -12.18 -19.62
CA LEU A 137 19.54 -13.29 -18.65
C LEU A 137 20.88 -14.04 -18.73
N PRO A 138 21.36 -14.61 -17.61
CA PRO A 138 22.63 -15.32 -17.55
C PRO A 138 22.61 -16.56 -18.45
N ARG A 139 23.74 -16.87 -19.11
CA ARG A 139 23.87 -18.01 -20.02
C ARG A 139 24.36 -19.23 -19.26
N ARG A 140 23.88 -20.43 -19.62
CA ARG A 140 24.44 -21.69 -19.08
C ARG A 140 25.88 -21.90 -19.57
N LYS A 141 26.81 -22.21 -18.65
CA LYS A 141 28.18 -22.61 -18.97
C LYS A 141 28.18 -23.83 -19.87
N LYS A 142 29.09 -23.90 -20.84
CA LYS A 142 29.21 -25.08 -21.72
C LYS A 142 29.65 -26.32 -20.91
N GLY A 143 28.98 -27.45 -21.11
CA GLY A 143 29.38 -28.75 -20.55
C GLY A 143 28.95 -29.07 -19.11
N THR A 144 28.14 -28.24 -18.47
CA THR A 144 27.68 -28.43 -17.08
C THR A 144 26.36 -29.21 -16.99
N PHE A 145 25.35 -28.80 -17.77
CA PHE A 145 24.00 -29.36 -17.67
C PHE A 145 23.80 -30.62 -18.53
N ASN A 146 24.23 -30.61 -19.80
CA ASN A 146 24.22 -31.81 -20.65
C ASN A 146 25.64 -32.12 -21.12
N LYS A 147 26.26 -33.18 -20.58
CA LYS A 147 27.57 -33.67 -21.07
C LYS A 147 27.46 -34.35 -22.44
N ASP A 148 26.28 -34.87 -22.76
CA ASP A 148 26.03 -35.68 -23.96
C ASP A 148 25.50 -34.85 -25.15
N GLU A 149 25.02 -33.62 -24.92
CA GLU A 149 24.53 -32.69 -25.94
C GLU A 149 25.34 -31.40 -25.92
N ILE A 150 26.52 -31.45 -26.56
CA ILE A 150 27.51 -30.35 -26.60
C ILE A 150 26.99 -29.11 -27.35
N GLU A 151 25.87 -29.21 -28.08
CA GLU A 151 25.51 -28.19 -29.07
C GLU A 151 24.55 -27.10 -28.57
N ASN A 152 23.62 -27.37 -27.63
CA ASN A 152 22.61 -26.38 -27.24
C ASN A 152 22.39 -26.32 -25.71
N ASN A 153 23.29 -25.66 -24.98
CA ASN A 153 23.03 -25.22 -23.59
C ASN A 153 22.08 -24.00 -23.58
N GLU A 154 20.93 -24.16 -24.21
CA GLU A 154 19.90 -23.14 -24.30
C GLU A 154 19.23 -22.93 -22.93
N LEU A 155 18.95 -21.68 -22.61
CA LEU A 155 18.23 -21.28 -21.42
C LEU A 155 16.74 -21.48 -21.66
N PHE A 156 16.01 -22.01 -20.68
CA PHE A 156 14.57 -22.19 -20.76
C PHE A 156 13.90 -21.44 -19.60
N PRO A 157 13.87 -20.10 -19.66
CA PRO A 157 13.41 -19.33 -18.52
C PRO A 157 11.88 -19.25 -18.46
N TYR A 158 11.35 -19.25 -17.24
CA TYR A 158 9.97 -18.91 -16.94
C TYR A 158 9.92 -17.92 -15.77
N VAL A 159 8.83 -17.16 -15.69
CA VAL A 159 8.61 -16.18 -14.63
C VAL A 159 7.52 -16.69 -13.70
N GLU A 160 7.75 -16.52 -12.41
CA GLU A 160 6.83 -16.86 -11.35
C GLU A 160 6.55 -15.63 -10.50
N VAL A 161 5.28 -15.32 -10.28
CA VAL A 161 4.85 -14.23 -9.42
C VAL A 161 4.23 -14.83 -8.17
N THR A 162 4.71 -14.38 -7.02
CA THR A 162 4.35 -14.91 -5.71
C THR A 162 3.86 -13.80 -4.78
N TYR A 163 2.73 -14.05 -4.12
CA TYR A 163 2.15 -13.16 -3.12
C TYR A 163 1.27 -13.97 -2.15
N ASN A 164 1.46 -13.85 -0.84
CA ASN A 164 0.66 -14.51 0.21
C ASN A 164 0.35 -16.00 -0.07
N ASN A 165 1.37 -16.79 -0.43
CA ASN A 165 1.29 -18.22 -0.80
C ASN A 165 0.56 -18.55 -2.12
N ILE A 166 0.08 -17.54 -2.85
CA ILE A 166 -0.43 -17.69 -4.20
C ILE A 166 0.75 -17.59 -5.17
N VAL A 167 0.81 -18.54 -6.11
CA VAL A 167 1.88 -18.65 -7.10
C VAL A 167 1.24 -18.71 -8.48
N ALA A 168 1.61 -17.80 -9.36
CA ALA A 168 1.26 -17.80 -10.77
C ALA A 168 2.53 -17.88 -11.62
N ARG A 169 2.56 -18.75 -12.64
CA ARG A 169 3.74 -18.94 -13.50
C ARG A 169 3.40 -18.76 -14.96
N THR A 170 4.37 -18.25 -15.73
CA THR A 170 4.30 -18.23 -17.19
C THR A 170 4.65 -19.59 -17.80
N ASN A 171 4.45 -19.72 -19.10
CA ASN A 171 5.10 -20.76 -19.89
C ASN A 171 6.62 -20.52 -19.98
N THR A 172 7.30 -21.56 -20.42
CA THR A 172 8.75 -21.57 -20.59
C THR A 172 9.11 -20.97 -21.95
N SER A 173 10.00 -19.98 -21.96
CA SER A 173 10.53 -19.33 -23.16
C SER A 173 11.92 -19.90 -23.47
N THR A 174 12.58 -19.45 -24.54
CA THR A 174 13.94 -19.89 -24.89
C THR A 174 14.91 -18.72 -25.04
N GLY A 175 16.16 -18.94 -24.65
CA GLY A 175 17.26 -17.99 -24.81
C GLY A 175 17.39 -16.94 -23.70
N THR A 176 18.40 -16.08 -23.83
CA THR A 176 18.76 -15.05 -22.83
C THR A 176 17.90 -13.80 -22.89
N ASN A 177 17.27 -13.56 -24.03
CA ASN A 177 16.34 -12.47 -24.28
C ASN A 177 14.94 -13.05 -24.52
N ALA A 178 14.43 -13.74 -23.50
CA ALA A 178 13.15 -14.43 -23.57
C ALA A 178 11.97 -13.45 -23.72
N SER A 179 10.99 -13.82 -24.52
CA SER A 179 9.67 -13.17 -24.56
C SER A 179 8.58 -14.15 -24.19
N TRP A 180 7.65 -13.72 -23.33
CA TRP A 180 6.50 -14.50 -22.89
C TRP A 180 5.22 -13.90 -23.42
N ASN A 181 5.02 -12.58 -23.23
CA ASN A 181 3.77 -11.88 -23.56
C ASN A 181 2.55 -12.52 -22.88
N GLU A 182 2.69 -12.86 -21.60
CA GLU A 182 1.67 -13.56 -20.82
C GLU A 182 1.15 -12.70 -19.67
N VAL A 183 -0.15 -12.84 -19.41
CA VAL A 183 -0.84 -12.09 -18.35
C VAL A 183 -1.13 -13.03 -17.18
N LEU A 184 -0.60 -12.70 -16.02
CA LEU A 184 -0.81 -13.42 -14.77
C LEU A 184 -1.72 -12.60 -13.86
N ALA A 185 -2.72 -13.24 -13.28
CA ALA A 185 -3.64 -12.60 -12.33
C ALA A 185 -3.44 -13.20 -10.94
N ILE A 186 -3.21 -12.34 -9.94
CA ILE A 186 -3.09 -12.71 -8.53
C ILE A 186 -4.28 -12.14 -7.78
N PRO A 187 -5.16 -12.98 -7.23
CA PRO A 187 -6.25 -12.51 -6.40
C PRO A 187 -5.70 -11.97 -5.07
N LEU A 188 -6.17 -10.79 -4.69
CA LEU A 188 -5.96 -10.17 -3.40
C LEU A 188 -7.14 -10.46 -2.48
N ASP A 189 -6.83 -10.62 -1.20
CA ASP A 189 -7.84 -10.76 -0.15
C ASP A 189 -8.65 -9.48 0.02
N SER A 190 -9.91 -9.63 0.46
CA SER A 190 -10.83 -8.52 0.71
C SER A 190 -10.36 -7.52 1.78
N SER A 191 -9.36 -7.88 2.60
CA SER A 191 -8.74 -6.94 3.53
C SER A 191 -7.94 -5.84 2.82
N HIS A 192 -7.49 -6.10 1.59
CA HIS A 192 -6.70 -5.20 0.76
C HIS A 192 -7.55 -4.18 -0.02
N SER A 193 -8.88 -4.27 0.05
CA SER A 193 -9.78 -3.31 -0.61
C SER A 193 -10.06 -2.06 0.23
N ASP A 194 -9.73 -2.08 1.53
CA ASP A 194 -9.94 -0.94 2.42
C ASP A 194 -8.72 -0.02 2.37
N TYR A 195 -8.71 0.93 1.45
CA TYR A 195 -7.63 1.91 1.28
C TYR A 195 -7.47 2.86 2.48
N LEU A 196 -8.45 2.92 3.38
CA LEU A 196 -8.39 3.71 4.61
C LEU A 196 -7.62 2.98 5.72
N ASN A 197 -7.39 1.67 5.58
CA ASN A 197 -6.60 0.90 6.50
C ASN A 197 -5.11 0.96 6.09
N PRO A 198 -4.21 1.55 6.91
CA PRO A 198 -2.79 1.65 6.56
C PRO A 198 -2.12 0.28 6.38
N ASN A 199 -2.65 -0.78 6.99
CA ASN A 199 -2.11 -2.14 6.90
C ASN A 199 -2.67 -2.92 5.69
N SER A 200 -3.69 -2.38 5.01
CA SER A 200 -4.31 -2.99 3.83
C SER A 200 -3.39 -2.96 2.61
N LEU A 201 -2.38 -2.09 2.59
CA LEU A 201 -1.42 -1.96 1.49
C LEU A 201 -0.02 -2.49 1.84
N GLU A 202 0.10 -3.15 3.00
CA GLU A 202 1.34 -3.76 3.46
C GLU A 202 1.51 -5.13 2.79
N GLY A 203 2.50 -5.25 1.90
CA GLY A 203 2.76 -6.48 1.17
C GLY A 203 3.83 -6.30 0.10
N VAL A 204 4.61 -7.36 -0.11
CA VAL A 204 5.62 -7.43 -1.17
C VAL A 204 5.25 -8.58 -2.09
N MET A 205 5.08 -8.28 -3.37
CA MET A 205 4.94 -9.26 -4.43
C MET A 205 6.32 -9.54 -5.01
N SER A 206 6.74 -10.80 -5.03
CA SER A 206 8.03 -11.20 -5.60
C SER A 206 7.81 -11.83 -6.96
N VAL A 207 8.44 -11.24 -7.98
CA VAL A 207 8.51 -11.72 -9.36
C VAL A 207 9.87 -12.39 -9.55
N ASN A 208 9.90 -13.71 -9.65
CA ASN A 208 11.10 -14.51 -9.75
C ASN A 208 11.27 -15.06 -11.17
N VAL A 209 12.50 -15.09 -11.66
CA VAL A 209 12.87 -15.74 -12.92
C VAL A 209 13.60 -17.03 -12.60
N TYR A 210 13.12 -18.11 -13.19
CA TYR A 210 13.70 -19.43 -13.04
C TYR A 210 14.11 -19.97 -14.39
N ASP A 211 15.03 -20.92 -14.39
CA ASP A 211 15.49 -21.66 -15.54
C ASP A 211 15.17 -23.14 -15.38
N GLU A 212 14.43 -23.70 -16.33
CA GLU A 212 13.99 -25.09 -16.33
C GLU A 212 14.98 -25.93 -17.15
N SER A 213 15.59 -26.94 -16.55
CA SER A 213 16.47 -27.85 -17.29
C SER A 213 15.75 -29.16 -17.60
N ASN A 214 15.97 -29.67 -18.81
CA ASN A 214 15.40 -30.94 -19.29
C ASN A 214 16.02 -32.17 -18.59
N ILE A 215 16.93 -31.95 -17.64
CA ILE A 215 17.50 -33.00 -16.81
C ILE A 215 16.42 -33.42 -15.81
N GLU A 216 15.78 -34.54 -16.08
CA GLU A 216 14.88 -35.16 -15.13
C GLU A 216 15.69 -35.76 -13.97
N ILE A 217 15.37 -35.34 -12.75
CA ILE A 217 15.87 -36.03 -11.57
C ILE A 217 15.17 -37.39 -11.54
N LYS A 218 15.87 -38.45 -11.97
CA LYS A 218 15.38 -39.84 -12.09
C LYS A 218 14.63 -40.39 -10.87
N LYS A 219 14.79 -39.77 -9.68
CA LYS A 219 14.15 -40.17 -8.42
C LYS A 219 12.84 -39.44 -8.12
N LEU A 220 12.56 -38.31 -8.77
CA LEU A 220 11.46 -37.40 -8.41
C LEU A 220 10.50 -37.09 -9.55
N ASN A 221 10.78 -37.51 -10.81
CA ASN A 221 10.02 -37.12 -12.01
C ASN A 221 9.77 -35.59 -12.08
N LYS A 222 10.70 -34.82 -11.53
CA LYS A 222 10.69 -33.36 -11.54
C LYS A 222 11.87 -32.89 -12.36
N LYS A 223 11.62 -31.88 -13.17
CA LYS A 223 12.66 -31.14 -13.88
C LYS A 223 13.47 -30.32 -12.88
N CYS A 224 14.77 -30.22 -13.12
CA CYS A 224 15.66 -29.37 -12.32
C CYS A 224 15.35 -27.89 -12.62
N VAL A 225 15.07 -27.12 -11.58
CA VAL A 225 14.74 -25.69 -11.67
C VAL A 225 15.80 -24.89 -10.93
N ASN A 226 16.38 -23.90 -11.59
CA ASN A 226 17.37 -23.00 -11.01
C ASN A 226 16.82 -21.58 -10.94
N TRP A 227 17.01 -20.90 -9.81
CA TRP A 227 16.61 -19.50 -9.65
C TRP A 227 17.68 -18.57 -10.22
N LEU A 228 17.30 -17.70 -11.16
CA LEU A 228 18.21 -16.73 -11.79
C LEU A 228 18.19 -15.37 -11.10
N GLY A 229 17.12 -15.05 -10.37
CA GLY A 229 16.96 -13.78 -9.66
C GLY A 229 15.50 -13.35 -9.58
N GLY A 230 15.26 -12.21 -8.93
CA GLY A 230 13.90 -11.70 -8.75
C GLY A 230 13.80 -10.19 -8.59
N VAL A 231 12.57 -9.69 -8.64
CA VAL A 231 12.17 -8.31 -8.42
C VAL A 231 11.07 -8.29 -7.38
N ASP A 232 11.23 -7.42 -6.38
CA ASP A 232 10.23 -7.22 -5.35
C ASP A 232 9.44 -5.95 -5.66
N ILE A 233 8.12 -6.07 -5.76
CA ILE A 233 7.19 -4.99 -6.06
C ILE A 233 6.30 -4.79 -4.83
N LEU A 234 6.30 -3.59 -4.28
CA LEU A 234 5.45 -3.24 -3.15
C LEU A 234 4.01 -3.09 -3.60
N LEU A 235 3.07 -3.70 -2.88
CA LEU A 235 1.66 -3.60 -3.21
C LEU A 235 1.13 -2.16 -3.13
N SER A 236 1.63 -1.40 -2.16
CA SER A 236 1.35 0.04 -2.04
C SER A 236 1.70 0.82 -3.31
N ALA A 237 2.81 0.50 -3.98
CA ALA A 237 3.20 1.15 -5.22
C ALA A 237 2.22 0.84 -6.36
N VAL A 238 1.74 -0.42 -6.43
CA VAL A 238 0.74 -0.84 -7.43
C VAL A 238 -0.60 -0.14 -7.19
N CYS A 239 -1.03 0.01 -5.93
CA CYS A 239 -2.29 0.68 -5.59
C CYS A 239 -2.24 2.20 -5.80
N CYS A 240 -1.07 2.84 -5.62
CA CYS A 240 -0.93 4.29 -5.85
C CYS A 240 -0.89 4.66 -7.34
N LEU A 241 -0.32 3.81 -8.19
CA LEU A 241 -0.17 4.04 -9.63
C LEU A 241 -1.38 3.49 -10.41
N ASP A 242 -1.73 4.05 -11.56
CA ASP A 242 -2.82 3.51 -12.40
C ASP A 242 -2.34 2.25 -13.14
N SER A 243 -1.12 2.33 -13.64
CA SER A 243 -0.36 1.21 -14.16
C SER A 243 1.13 1.48 -13.95
N MET A 244 1.88 0.42 -13.68
CA MET A 244 3.33 0.46 -13.58
C MET A 244 3.90 -0.35 -14.74
N SER A 245 4.47 0.32 -15.74
CA SER A 245 5.08 -0.34 -16.90
C SER A 245 6.55 0.09 -17.05
N GLY A 246 7.42 -0.86 -17.37
CA GLY A 246 8.83 -0.55 -17.56
C GLY A 246 9.78 -1.73 -17.42
N TYR A 247 11.07 -1.43 -17.55
CA TYR A 247 12.15 -2.39 -17.30
C TYR A 247 12.54 -2.37 -15.83
N PHE A 248 12.33 -3.49 -15.16
CA PHE A 248 12.74 -3.74 -13.79
C PHE A 248 14.07 -4.46 -13.79
N GLN A 249 15.04 -3.95 -13.02
CA GLN A 249 16.32 -4.63 -12.87
C GLN A 249 16.15 -5.87 -11.99
N ILE A 250 16.54 -7.03 -12.50
CA ILE A 250 16.50 -8.29 -11.75
C ILE A 250 17.63 -8.28 -10.72
N LYS A 251 17.31 -8.59 -9.46
CA LYS A 251 18.29 -8.86 -8.41
C LYS A 251 18.81 -10.29 -8.60
N VAL A 252 19.97 -10.40 -9.22
CA VAL A 252 20.69 -11.67 -9.42
C VAL A 252 21.37 -12.06 -8.11
N PRO A 253 21.40 -13.35 -7.72
CA PRO A 253 22.13 -13.80 -6.54
C PRO A 253 23.64 -13.57 -6.69
N TYR A 254 24.35 -13.50 -5.56
CA TYR A 254 25.80 -13.24 -5.54
C TYR A 254 26.62 -14.29 -6.28
N LEU A 255 26.13 -15.53 -6.39
CA LEU A 255 26.79 -16.63 -7.06
C LEU A 255 25.75 -17.47 -7.82
N LEU A 256 25.88 -17.49 -9.15
CA LEU A 256 25.18 -18.43 -10.02
C LEU A 256 26.17 -19.51 -10.48
N LEU A 257 26.07 -20.70 -9.89
CA LEU A 257 26.88 -21.85 -10.30
C LEU A 257 26.45 -22.30 -11.69
N ASP A 258 27.42 -22.61 -12.55
CA ASP A 258 27.17 -23.11 -13.91
C ASP A 258 26.49 -22.11 -14.87
N TYR A 259 26.46 -20.82 -14.52
CA TYR A 259 26.07 -19.74 -15.42
C TYR A 259 27.22 -18.74 -15.64
N GLU A 260 27.21 -18.06 -16.78
CA GLU A 260 28.13 -16.98 -17.17
C GLU A 260 27.35 -15.74 -17.56
N ASP A 261 27.84 -14.59 -17.10
CA ASP A 261 27.41 -13.30 -17.60
C ASP A 261 28.15 -12.98 -18.91
N GLU A 262 27.52 -12.21 -19.81
CA GLU A 262 28.17 -11.81 -21.07
C GLU A 262 29.43 -10.94 -20.86
N ALA A 263 29.61 -10.38 -19.65
CA ALA A 263 30.80 -9.64 -19.27
C ALA A 263 32.00 -10.57 -19.01
N GLU A 264 31.76 -11.77 -18.47
CA GLU A 264 32.81 -12.73 -18.15
C GLU A 264 33.40 -13.35 -19.42
N THR A 265 32.56 -13.65 -20.41
CA THR A 265 32.99 -14.21 -21.71
C THR A 265 33.84 -13.23 -22.53
N THR A 266 33.63 -11.92 -22.38
CA THR A 266 34.43 -10.89 -23.09
C THR A 266 35.80 -10.66 -22.44
N SER A 267 35.92 -10.90 -21.12
CA SER A 267 37.15 -10.62 -20.35
C SER A 267 38.23 -11.70 -20.47
N GLN A 268 37.89 -12.92 -20.90
CA GLN A 268 38.90 -13.96 -21.16
C GLN A 268 39.76 -13.68 -22.41
N ASN A 269 39.32 -12.79 -23.31
CA ASN A 269 40.00 -12.51 -24.58
C ASN A 269 40.75 -11.17 -24.63
N LYS A 270 40.81 -10.38 -23.55
CA LYS A 270 41.52 -9.09 -23.53
C LYS A 270 42.34 -8.89 -22.27
N SER A 271 43.56 -8.35 -22.44
CA SER A 271 44.52 -7.99 -21.39
C SER A 271 43.89 -7.17 -20.24
N PRO A 272 44.43 -7.24 -19.01
CA PRO A 272 43.87 -6.58 -17.83
C PRO A 272 44.07 -5.06 -17.92
N LYS A 273 43.17 -4.38 -18.62
CA LYS A 273 43.14 -2.92 -18.65
C LYS A 273 41.69 -2.46 -18.48
N LEU A 274 41.47 -1.82 -17.33
CA LEU A 274 40.33 -0.98 -16.97
C LEU A 274 38.98 -1.68 -17.08
N ILE A 275 38.51 -2.18 -15.93
CA ILE A 275 37.14 -2.59 -15.68
C ILE A 275 36.25 -1.34 -15.86
N SER A 276 35.92 -1.04 -17.11
CA SER A 276 34.77 -0.21 -17.43
C SER A 276 33.56 -1.03 -17.03
N SER A 277 32.98 -0.68 -15.89
CA SER A 277 31.84 -1.33 -15.24
C SER A 277 30.54 -1.10 -16.01
N SER A 278 30.48 -1.45 -17.31
CA SER A 278 29.20 -1.67 -17.98
C SER A 278 28.67 -3.02 -17.48
N SER A 279 28.12 -3.02 -16.26
CA SER A 279 27.52 -4.22 -15.68
C SER A 279 26.40 -4.69 -16.60
N ASN A 280 26.57 -5.86 -17.21
CA ASN A 280 25.52 -6.56 -17.94
C ASN A 280 24.45 -7.00 -16.93
N ARG A 281 23.56 -6.07 -16.59
CA ARG A 281 22.45 -6.32 -15.68
C ARG A 281 21.32 -6.98 -16.45
N SER A 282 20.69 -7.96 -15.81
CA SER A 282 19.47 -8.58 -16.31
C SER A 282 18.26 -7.69 -16.01
N TYR A 283 17.35 -7.56 -16.97
CA TYR A 283 16.14 -6.75 -16.84
C TYR A 283 14.91 -7.56 -17.22
N LEU A 284 13.77 -7.23 -16.60
CA LEU A 284 12.46 -7.79 -16.88
C LEU A 284 11.51 -6.66 -17.24
N TYR A 285 10.87 -6.74 -18.40
CA TYR A 285 9.85 -5.80 -18.84
C TYR A 285 8.48 -6.28 -18.38
N LEU A 286 7.89 -5.54 -17.45
CA LEU A 286 6.61 -5.86 -16.82
C LEU A 286 5.64 -4.69 -16.98
N GLU A 287 4.36 -5.02 -17.01
CA GLU A 287 3.26 -4.08 -16.84
C GLU A 287 2.33 -4.61 -15.73
N VAL A 288 2.15 -3.82 -14.67
CA VAL A 288 1.41 -4.21 -13.47
C VAL A 288 0.29 -3.22 -13.22
N PHE A 289 -0.94 -3.71 -13.04
CA PHE A 289 -2.11 -2.88 -12.75
C PHE A 289 -3.13 -3.66 -11.91
N LEU A 290 -4.12 -2.95 -11.36
CA LEU A 290 -5.19 -3.52 -10.54
C LEU A 290 -6.50 -3.59 -11.31
N GLU A 291 -7.24 -4.68 -11.12
CA GLU A 291 -8.60 -4.84 -11.63
C GLU A 291 -9.56 -5.28 -10.50
N PRO A 292 -10.66 -4.55 -10.24
CA PRO A 292 -11.03 -3.25 -10.81
C PRO A 292 -10.11 -2.11 -10.31
N ASN A 293 -10.00 -1.03 -11.09
CA ASN A 293 -9.26 0.16 -10.64
C ASN A 293 -9.93 0.76 -9.40
N ILE A 294 -9.15 0.97 -8.34
CA ILE A 294 -9.66 1.47 -7.06
C ILE A 294 -9.73 3.00 -7.15
N PRO A 295 -10.85 3.64 -6.78
CA PRO A 295 -10.95 5.09 -6.77
C PRO A 295 -9.90 5.69 -5.83
N LYS A 296 -9.04 6.54 -6.36
CA LYS A 296 -8.00 7.23 -5.60
C LYS A 296 -8.57 8.48 -4.97
N LEU A 297 -8.27 8.70 -3.70
CA LEU A 297 -8.48 10.01 -3.09
C LEU A 297 -7.58 11.01 -3.82
N ALA A 298 -8.18 11.96 -4.53
CA ALA A 298 -7.43 13.06 -5.12
C ALA A 298 -6.72 13.81 -3.99
N PRO A 299 -5.43 14.18 -4.14
CA PRO A 299 -4.69 14.94 -3.11
C PRO A 299 -5.17 16.40 -2.94
N ASN A 300 -6.37 16.73 -3.44
CA ASN A 300 -6.99 18.03 -3.30
C ASN A 300 -8.27 17.91 -2.45
N MET A 301 -8.08 17.73 -1.15
CA MET A 301 -8.99 18.17 -0.10
C MET A 301 -8.17 18.70 1.08
#